data_AF-A0A7S4C0G3-F1
#
_entry.id   AF-A0A7S4C0G3-F1
#
_cell.length_a   1.000
_cell.length_b   1.000
_cell.length_c   1.000
_cell.angle_alpha   90.00
_cell.angle_beta   90.00
_cell.angle_gamma   90.00
#
_symmetry.space_group_name_H-M   'P 1'
#
loop_
_entity.id
_entity.type
_entity.pdbx_description
1 polymer ?
#
loop_
_entity_poly.entity_id
_entity_poly.type
_entity_poly.pdbx_seq_one_letter_code
_entity_poly.pdbx_strand_id
1 'polypeptide(L)'
;EQHPSPAAPCYRGCCCAARMPGGPASPPLSARTAEQEQPLRTPTLMVFVHVRQKVIPVSTGAGSQSVEWLAHVAIARCDMEQGRALGTAKAVKLEDGRKLDLDKSLVDAGLTDNQHVWVVL
;
A
#
# COMPACT_ATOMS: atom_id res chain seq x y z
N GLU A 1 13.00 56.75 -15.98
CA GLU A 1 14.22 56.33 -15.26
C GLU A 1 14.27 54.81 -15.30
N GLN A 2 15.27 54.08 -15.78
CA GLN A 2 16.66 54.32 -16.17
C GLN A 2 17.04 53.24 -17.20
N HIS A 3 17.82 53.63 -18.20
CA HIS A 3 18.77 52.75 -18.91
C HIS A 3 19.78 52.18 -17.90
N PRO A 4 20.42 51.00 -18.11
CA PRO A 4 21.44 50.89 -19.16
C PRO A 4 21.58 49.53 -19.90
N SER A 5 21.85 49.67 -21.20
CA SER A 5 22.71 48.79 -22.02
C SER A 5 24.17 49.00 -21.59
N PRO A 6 25.17 48.08 -21.69
CA PRO A 6 25.67 47.51 -22.95
C PRO A 6 26.14 46.03 -22.80
N ALA A 7 26.45 45.22 -23.82
CA ALA A 7 27.54 45.44 -24.76
C ALA A 7 27.49 44.48 -25.96
N ALA A 8 28.25 44.95 -26.93
CA ALA A 8 28.30 44.65 -28.35
C ALA A 8 28.79 43.23 -28.74
N PRO A 9 28.68 42.90 -30.04
CA PRO A 9 28.92 41.59 -30.62
C PRO A 9 30.35 41.50 -31.20
N CYS A 10 30.53 40.56 -32.12
CA CYS A 10 31.64 40.36 -33.06
C CYS A 10 32.65 39.27 -32.68
N TYR A 11 33.21 38.51 -33.60
CA TYR A 11 32.86 38.03 -34.94
C TYR A 11 34.10 37.19 -35.34
N ARG A 12 33.89 36.15 -36.14
CA ARG A 12 34.89 35.63 -37.12
C ARG A 12 36.27 35.20 -36.61
N GLY A 13 36.53 33.90 -36.78
CA GLY A 13 37.39 33.52 -37.91
C GLY A 13 38.61 32.68 -37.57
N CYS A 14 38.61 31.47 -38.16
CA CYS A 14 39.78 30.66 -38.53
C CYS A 14 40.61 30.05 -37.38
N CYS A 15 41.22 28.87 -37.50
CA CYS A 15 41.13 27.71 -38.38
C CYS A 15 42.13 26.70 -37.79
N CYS A 16 41.85 25.40 -37.96
CA CYS A 16 42.81 24.29 -38.00
C CYS A 16 43.62 23.93 -36.74
N ALA A 17 43.24 22.82 -36.11
CA ALA A 17 44.10 21.64 -35.89
C ALA A 17 43.28 20.60 -35.08
N ALA A 18 42.74 19.57 -35.71
CA ALA A 18 43.42 18.30 -35.96
C ALA A 18 43.50 17.37 -34.73
N ARG A 19 42.91 16.18 -34.93
CA ARG A 19 43.37 14.86 -34.46
C ARG A 19 42.90 14.39 -33.06
N MET A 20 41.96 13.43 -33.10
CA MET A 20 41.75 12.33 -32.13
C MET A 20 43.07 11.53 -31.93
N PRO A 21 43.24 10.54 -31.01
CA PRO A 21 42.26 9.86 -30.14
C PRO A 21 42.76 9.59 -28.69
N GLY A 22 41.89 9.00 -27.86
CA GLY A 22 42.34 8.22 -26.69
C GLY A 22 42.00 8.81 -25.33
N GLY A 23 40.72 8.74 -24.96
CA GLY A 23 40.32 8.72 -23.55
C GLY A 23 40.01 7.25 -23.17
N PRO A 24 40.61 6.69 -22.12
CA PRO A 24 40.36 5.31 -21.72
C PRO A 24 38.89 5.13 -21.36
N ALA A 25 38.35 3.99 -21.80
CA ALA A 25 37.04 3.50 -21.47
C ALA A 25 36.71 3.78 -20.00
N SER A 26 35.56 4.44 -19.78
CA SER A 26 34.95 4.49 -18.46
C SER A 26 34.92 3.07 -17.89
N PRO A 27 35.40 2.86 -16.65
CA PRO A 27 35.22 1.57 -16.00
C PRO A 27 33.72 1.24 -15.95
N PRO A 28 33.31 -0.03 -16.16
CA PRO A 28 31.96 -0.42 -15.80
C PRO A 28 31.81 -0.11 -14.30
N LEU A 29 30.76 0.62 -13.96
CA LEU A 29 30.31 0.85 -12.58
C LEU A 29 30.04 -0.51 -11.92
N SER A 30 31.09 -1.14 -11.41
CA SER A 30 30.98 -2.19 -10.43
C SER A 30 30.30 -1.62 -9.19
N ALA A 31 29.33 -2.38 -8.69
CA ALA A 31 28.90 -2.36 -7.30
C ALA A 31 28.28 -1.04 -6.82
N ARG A 32 27.10 -0.72 -7.35
CA ARG A 32 26.00 -0.51 -6.40
C ARG A 32 25.28 -1.83 -6.30
N THR A 33 25.58 -2.55 -5.23
CA THR A 33 24.61 -3.41 -4.56
C THR A 33 23.35 -2.56 -4.40
N ALA A 34 22.51 -2.53 -5.42
CA ALA A 34 21.09 -2.33 -5.22
C ALA A 34 20.68 -3.61 -4.51
N GLU A 35 20.91 -3.61 -3.19
CA GLU A 35 19.96 -4.15 -2.26
C GLU A 35 18.65 -3.46 -2.64
N GLN A 36 17.98 -4.04 -3.63
CA GLN A 36 16.61 -3.74 -3.93
C GLN A 36 15.91 -4.37 -2.74
N GLU A 37 15.87 -3.63 -1.63
CA GLU A 37 14.91 -3.82 -0.56
C GLU A 37 13.57 -3.80 -1.27
N GLN A 38 13.12 -4.99 -1.68
CA GLN A 38 11.73 -5.19 -2.01
C GLN A 38 11.01 -4.70 -0.76
N PRO A 39 10.12 -3.69 -0.83
CA PRO A 39 9.32 -3.35 0.34
C PRO A 39 8.64 -4.66 0.70
N LEU A 40 9.02 -5.22 1.86
CA LEU A 40 8.65 -6.56 2.32
C LEU A 40 7.19 -6.76 1.92
N ARG A 41 6.94 -7.58 0.88
CA ARG A 41 5.61 -7.76 0.29
C ARG A 41 4.77 -8.44 1.35
N THR A 42 4.21 -7.62 2.23
CA THR A 42 3.47 -8.12 3.38
C THR A 42 2.19 -8.66 2.77
N PRO A 43 1.93 -9.98 2.87
CA PRO A 43 0.77 -10.57 2.23
C PRO A 43 -0.46 -9.84 2.74
N THR A 44 -1.22 -9.23 1.83
CA THR A 44 -2.45 -8.52 2.17
C THR A 44 -3.57 -9.55 2.28
N LEU A 45 -3.97 -9.87 3.50
CA LEU A 45 -5.16 -10.66 3.79
C LEU A 45 -6.41 -9.86 3.41
N MET A 46 -7.26 -10.44 2.58
CA MET A 46 -8.58 -9.91 2.24
C MET A 46 -9.63 -10.80 2.88
N VAL A 47 -10.51 -10.26 3.70
CA VAL A 47 -11.55 -11.03 4.41
C VAL A 47 -12.92 -10.49 4.01
N PHE A 48 -13.86 -11.39 3.72
CA PHE A 48 -15.23 -11.06 3.35
C PHE A 48 -16.13 -11.14 4.57
N VAL A 49 -16.55 -9.99 5.07
CA VAL A 49 -17.36 -9.90 6.28
C VAL A 49 -18.83 -9.78 5.91
N HIS A 50 -19.60 -10.80 6.24
CA HIS A 50 -21.05 -10.83 6.10
C HIS A 50 -21.70 -10.12 7.29
N VAL A 51 -22.38 -9.02 7.01
CA VAL A 51 -23.17 -8.25 7.98
C VAL A 51 -24.62 -8.26 7.49
N ARG A 52 -25.50 -8.98 8.21
CA ARG A 52 -26.90 -9.23 7.84
C ARG A 52 -27.06 -9.85 6.44
N GLN A 53 -27.29 -9.02 5.41
CA GLN A 53 -27.47 -9.44 4.01
C GLN A 53 -26.44 -8.82 3.06
N LYS A 54 -25.44 -8.10 3.60
CA LYS A 54 -24.39 -7.45 2.83
C LYS A 54 -23.05 -8.12 3.11
N VAL A 55 -22.21 -8.20 2.08
CA VAL A 55 -20.84 -8.70 2.18
C VAL A 55 -19.89 -7.54 1.97
N ILE A 56 -19.05 -7.27 2.97
CA ILE A 56 -18.09 -6.17 2.95
C ILE A 56 -16.68 -6.78 2.83
N PRO A 57 -15.97 -6.55 1.71
CA PRO A 57 -14.57 -6.94 1.61
C PRO A 57 -13.71 -5.99 2.45
N VAL A 58 -12.90 -6.55 3.34
CA VAL A 58 -11.98 -5.80 4.19
C VAL A 58 -10.57 -6.29 3.97
N SER A 59 -9.71 -5.40 3.48
CA SER A 59 -8.27 -5.65 3.38
C SER A 59 -7.61 -5.39 4.74
N THR A 60 -7.07 -6.43 5.37
CA THR A 60 -6.49 -6.39 6.72
C THR A 60 -4.96 -6.31 6.71
N GLY A 61 -4.33 -6.18 5.53
CA GLY A 61 -2.88 -6.19 5.40
C GLY A 61 -2.28 -7.48 5.98
N ALA A 62 -1.31 -7.37 6.88
CA ALA A 62 -0.63 -8.50 7.51
C ALA A 62 -1.51 -9.38 8.44
N GLY A 63 -2.75 -8.97 8.73
CA GLY A 63 -3.66 -9.72 9.62
C GLY A 63 -3.35 -9.59 11.11
N SER A 64 -2.51 -8.62 11.51
CA SER A 64 -2.22 -8.29 12.92
C SER A 64 -3.38 -7.62 13.66
N GLN A 65 -4.40 -7.17 12.93
CA GLN A 65 -5.59 -6.54 13.51
C GLN A 65 -6.40 -7.55 14.32
N SER A 66 -7.19 -7.09 15.27
CA SER A 66 -8.09 -7.94 16.07
C SER A 66 -9.37 -8.29 15.30
N VAL A 67 -10.00 -9.41 15.66
CA VAL A 67 -11.31 -9.80 15.14
C VAL A 67 -12.38 -8.74 15.47
N GLU A 68 -12.30 -8.11 16.65
CA GLU A 68 -13.17 -7.00 17.03
C GLU A 68 -13.08 -5.83 16.04
N TRP A 69 -11.86 -5.42 15.67
CA TRP A 69 -11.62 -4.35 14.71
C TRP A 69 -12.28 -4.66 13.37
N LEU A 70 -12.14 -5.90 12.89
CA LEU A 70 -12.74 -6.35 11.63
C LEU A 70 -14.27 -6.21 11.67
N ALA A 71 -14.89 -6.61 12.78
CA ALA A 71 -16.33 -6.52 12.98
C ALA A 71 -16.82 -5.05 13.02
N HIS A 72 -16.14 -4.18 13.77
CA HIS A 72 -16.45 -2.75 13.83
C HIS A 72 -16.32 -2.07 12.47
N VAL A 73 -15.24 -2.35 11.74
CA VAL A 73 -15.03 -1.79 10.40
C VAL A 73 -16.09 -2.27 9.41
N ALA A 74 -16.47 -3.55 9.47
CA ALA A 74 -17.52 -4.09 8.63
C ALA A 74 -18.89 -3.47 8.92
N ILE A 75 -19.24 -3.31 10.19
CA ILE A 75 -20.48 -2.64 10.62
C ILE A 75 -20.48 -1.17 10.17
N ALA A 76 -19.38 -0.46 10.37
CA ALA A 76 -19.23 0.94 9.96
C ALA A 76 -19.33 1.13 8.43
N ARG A 77 -18.95 0.12 7.64
CA ARG A 77 -19.05 0.12 6.17
C ARG A 77 -20.36 -0.45 5.62
N CYS A 78 -21.12 -1.17 6.44
CA CYS A 78 -22.34 -1.85 6.00
C CYS A 78 -23.45 -0.87 5.56
N ASP A 79 -23.61 0.23 6.29
CA ASP A 79 -24.68 1.21 6.04
C ASP A 79 -24.17 2.65 6.08
N MET A 80 -24.87 3.54 5.37
CA MET A 80 -24.53 4.99 5.33
C MET A 80 -24.65 5.65 6.72
N GLU A 81 -25.42 5.04 7.63
CA GLU A 81 -25.51 5.43 9.03
C GLU A 81 -24.36 4.87 9.89
N GLN A 82 -23.30 4.35 9.28
CA GLN A 82 -22.11 3.81 9.95
C GLN A 82 -22.42 2.73 11.00
N GLY A 83 -23.46 1.92 10.76
CA GLY A 83 -23.86 0.87 11.69
C GLY A 83 -24.59 1.35 12.95
N ARG A 84 -25.00 2.63 13.02
CA ARG A 84 -25.80 3.17 14.13
C ARG A 84 -27.12 2.44 14.35
N ALA A 85 -27.71 1.87 13.30
CA ALA A 85 -28.90 1.02 13.38
C ALA A 85 -28.60 -0.46 13.73
N LEU A 86 -27.34 -0.90 13.55
CA LEU A 86 -26.92 -2.29 13.75
C LEU A 86 -26.39 -2.55 15.16
N GLY A 87 -25.82 -1.53 15.81
CA GLY A 87 -25.21 -1.65 17.13
C GLY A 87 -23.81 -2.28 17.07
N THR A 88 -23.34 -2.78 18.22
CA THR A 88 -22.01 -3.38 18.38
C THR A 88 -22.01 -4.85 18.00
N ALA A 89 -20.93 -5.33 17.39
CA ALA A 89 -20.75 -6.76 17.13
C ALA A 89 -20.71 -7.55 18.44
N LYS A 90 -21.61 -8.53 18.61
CA LYS A 90 -21.58 -9.45 19.75
C LYS A 90 -20.61 -10.61 19.56
N ALA A 91 -20.47 -11.10 18.33
CA ALA A 91 -19.54 -12.19 18.01
C ALA A 91 -19.25 -12.22 16.51
N VAL A 92 -18.12 -12.83 16.13
CA VAL A 92 -17.83 -13.18 14.74
C VAL A 92 -17.78 -14.70 14.61
N LYS A 93 -18.34 -15.23 13.53
CA LYS A 93 -18.37 -16.66 13.21
C LYS A 93 -17.69 -16.90 11.86
N LEU A 94 -16.99 -18.02 11.73
CA LEU A 94 -16.52 -18.52 10.45
C LEU A 94 -17.63 -19.25 9.69
N GLU A 95 -17.38 -19.54 8.41
CA GLU A 95 -18.26 -20.39 7.58
C GLU A 95 -18.49 -21.76 8.21
N ASP A 96 -17.46 -22.31 8.85
CA ASP A 96 -17.46 -23.59 9.56
C ASP A 96 -18.37 -23.58 10.82
N GLY A 97 -18.96 -22.43 11.17
CA GLY A 97 -19.78 -22.24 12.37
C GLY A 97 -18.97 -22.00 13.65
N ARG A 98 -17.64 -22.03 13.57
CA ARG A 98 -16.73 -21.71 14.68
C ARG A 98 -16.85 -20.24 15.06
N LYS A 99 -17.05 -19.96 16.34
CA LYS A 99 -16.98 -18.59 16.88
C LYS A 99 -15.53 -18.19 17.04
N LEU A 100 -15.21 -16.99 16.56
CA LEU A 100 -13.92 -16.35 16.72
C LEU A 100 -13.94 -15.49 17.98
N ASP A 101 -12.82 -15.51 18.68
CA ASP A 101 -12.62 -14.64 19.83
C ASP A 101 -12.32 -13.22 19.34
N LEU A 102 -13.01 -12.22 19.90
CA LEU A 102 -12.92 -10.83 19.45
C LEU A 102 -11.56 -10.20 19.79
N ASP A 103 -10.94 -10.65 20.88
CA ASP A 103 -9.67 -10.13 21.39
C ASP A 103 -8.46 -10.65 20.58
N LYS A 104 -8.61 -11.79 19.91
CA LYS A 104 -7.54 -12.42 19.12
C LYS A 104 -7.27 -11.67 17.82
N SER A 105 -6.01 -11.72 17.37
CA SER A 105 -5.62 -11.28 16.03
C SER A 105 -6.20 -12.20 14.95
N LEU A 106 -6.47 -11.67 13.76
CA LEU A 106 -7.04 -12.45 12.65
C LEU A 106 -6.18 -13.66 12.29
N VAL A 107 -4.86 -13.53 12.33
CA VAL A 107 -3.92 -14.64 12.09
C VAL A 107 -3.96 -15.72 13.18
N ASP A 108 -4.10 -15.33 14.46
CA ASP A 108 -4.19 -16.28 15.59
C ASP A 108 -5.56 -16.99 15.62
N ALA A 109 -6.59 -16.27 15.18
CA ALA A 109 -7.92 -16.80 14.90
C ALA A 109 -7.94 -17.79 13.71
N GLY A 110 -6.85 -17.91 12.96
CA GLY A 110 -6.73 -18.82 11.83
C GLY A 110 -7.47 -18.34 10.57
N LEU A 111 -7.66 -17.03 10.40
CA LEU A 111 -8.21 -16.51 9.14
C LEU A 111 -7.18 -16.55 8.02
N THR A 112 -7.61 -17.04 6.88
CA THR A 112 -6.86 -17.04 5.62
C THR A 112 -7.33 -15.92 4.69
N ASP A 113 -6.62 -15.74 3.57
CA ASP A 113 -7.07 -14.84 2.52
C ASP A 113 -8.39 -15.33 1.92
N ASN A 114 -9.18 -14.38 1.44
CA ASN A 114 -10.50 -14.58 0.84
C ASN A 114 -11.49 -15.34 1.74
N GLN A 115 -11.25 -15.38 3.05
CA GLN A 115 -12.12 -16.09 3.99
C GLN A 115 -13.42 -15.32 4.22
N HIS A 116 -14.53 -16.04 4.26
CA HIS A 116 -15.83 -15.50 4.66
C HIS A 116 -16.05 -15.65 6.17
N VAL A 117 -16.52 -14.57 6.80
CA VAL A 117 -16.90 -14.51 8.21
C VAL A 117 -18.24 -13.82 8.38
N TRP A 118 -19.02 -14.19 9.39
CA TRP A 118 -20.35 -13.67 9.69
C TRP A 118 -20.35 -12.95 11.03
N VAL A 119 -20.77 -11.69 11.01
CA VAL A 119 -20.94 -10.89 12.23
C VAL A 119 -22.31 -11.17 12.83
N VAL A 120 -22.32 -11.49 14.11
CA VAL A 120 -23.51 -11.60 14.94
C VAL A 120 -23.66 -10.33 15.77
N LEU A 121 -24.78 -9.65 15.61
CA LEU A 121 -25.17 -8.44 16.35
C LEU A 121 -26.00 -8.75 17.60
#